data_AF-Q0AAC2-F1
#
_entry.id   AF-Q0AAC2-F1
#
_cell.length_a   1.000
_cell.length_b   1.000
_cell.length_c   1.000
_cell.angle_alpha   90.00
_cell.angle_beta   90.00
_cell.angle_gamma   90.00
#
_symmetry.space_group_name_H-M   'P 1'
#
loop_
_entity.id
_entity.type
_entity.pdbx_description
1 polymer ?
#
loop_
_entity_poly.entity_id
_entity_poly.type
_entity_poly.pdbx_seq_one_letter_code
_entity_poly.pdbx_strand_id
1 'polypeptide(L)'
;MQEQPMDTMRHETRPGQRREAGSALILAMLILLVLTVIGISGANQAMLQERMASNSKQQTDALFAADSGVAAALRELHEAGAGIDCNAAEGLIDGLAGTVGEHGEYNLSLLTPCDDTHSDFEAWLNVRSEGRVSGQAGSVRRVDFELFVPAPVYTDDNHPAFDRGIFADGKFVQNGKSYYLTGVHSNTAIDFANPSTVEGLVSVAGDGAVHGAGLEEGDFLRTDVLDVPRVEDFIAEFVEGGMVPPDDEPNSEVRFGEEHCDALSSGVDREDNPTGHITYYCEGNVEVGGSFSDVTIIATGDLTHNGAAQYSAEGESNTAFIAQGNMEFNGKTGPSTATYWTDGDFVHNGSSDISGSVVASGEVVFNGGSSFVAEDVSNPWLPPAEDDDEDNLAFAGYWRQTTD
;
A
#
# COMPACT_ATOMS: atom_id res chain seq x y z
N MET A 1 94.30 7.77 48.78
CA MET A 1 94.96 8.43 47.64
C MET A 1 93.95 9.43 47.09
N GLN A 2 94.37 10.69 46.91
CA GLN A 2 93.62 11.87 46.41
C GLN A 2 92.57 12.41 47.40
N GLU A 3 92.78 13.47 48.19
CA GLU A 3 93.23 14.87 47.95
C GLU A 3 92.31 15.74 47.05
N GLN A 4 91.60 16.65 47.73
CA GLN A 4 91.17 18.01 47.37
C GLN A 4 89.98 18.20 46.39
N PRO A 5 89.31 19.38 46.32
CA PRO A 5 89.47 20.61 47.10
C PRO A 5 88.18 21.24 47.69
N MET A 6 88.48 22.14 48.62
CA MET A 6 87.73 23.30 49.14
C MET A 6 86.89 24.03 48.06
N ASP A 7 85.56 24.14 48.29
CA ASP A 7 84.69 25.04 47.53
C ASP A 7 83.93 25.99 48.47
N THR A 8 84.13 27.26 48.17
CA THR A 8 83.61 28.46 48.82
C THR A 8 82.11 28.59 48.61
N MET A 9 81.30 28.15 49.59
CA MET A 9 79.86 28.48 49.57
C MET A 9 79.57 29.80 50.28
N ARG A 10 79.14 30.75 49.44
CA ARG A 10 78.75 32.11 49.73
C ARG A 10 77.61 32.19 50.75
N HIS A 11 77.68 33.23 51.56
CA HIS A 11 76.59 33.76 52.36
C HIS A 11 75.39 34.11 51.45
N GLU A 12 74.36 33.26 51.43
CA GLU A 12 73.01 33.69 51.08
C GLU A 12 72.35 34.25 52.35
N THR A 13 72.41 35.57 52.47
CA THR A 13 71.55 36.33 53.36
C THR A 13 70.09 36.06 53.00
N ARG A 14 69.41 35.23 53.79
CA ARG A 14 67.97 34.99 53.70
C ARG A 14 67.23 36.33 53.73
N PRO A 15 66.54 36.74 52.65
CA PRO A 15 65.75 37.95 52.67
C PRO A 15 64.63 37.78 53.71
N GLY A 16 64.47 38.81 54.54
CA GLY A 16 63.49 38.85 55.61
C GLY A 16 62.11 38.44 55.10
N GLN A 17 61.57 37.41 55.74
CA GLN A 17 60.23 36.87 55.58
C GLN A 17 59.22 37.97 55.98
N ARG A 18 59.00 38.91 55.06
CA ARG A 18 57.95 39.92 55.18
C ARG A 18 56.62 39.16 55.23
N ARG A 19 55.84 39.50 56.26
CA ARG A 19 54.51 38.96 56.52
C ARG A 19 53.56 39.30 55.37
N GLU A 20 53.54 38.47 54.32
CA GLU A 20 52.48 38.43 53.29
C GLU A 20 51.37 37.44 53.66
N ALA A 21 51.02 37.37 54.95
CA ALA A 21 49.99 36.44 55.42
C ALA A 21 48.55 36.89 55.10
N GLY A 22 48.37 38.12 54.57
CA GLY A 22 47.05 38.67 54.25
C GLY A 22 46.60 38.45 52.79
N SER A 23 47.51 38.56 51.82
CA SER A 23 47.19 38.48 50.39
C SER A 23 46.84 37.06 49.93
N ALA A 24 47.53 36.04 50.46
CA ALA A 24 47.30 34.64 50.11
C ALA A 24 45.90 34.15 50.48
N LEU A 25 45.35 34.59 51.62
CA LEU A 25 44.02 34.17 52.07
C LEU A 25 42.92 34.77 51.19
N ILE A 26 43.07 36.03 50.77
CA ILE A 26 42.15 36.69 49.83
C ILE A 26 42.18 35.98 48.47
N LEU A 27 43.37 35.62 47.98
CA LEU A 27 43.53 34.94 46.71
C LEU A 27 42.95 33.51 46.74
N ALA A 28 43.12 32.79 47.86
CA ALA A 28 42.51 31.49 48.08
C ALA A 28 40.97 31.56 48.11
N MET A 29 40.39 32.57 48.78
CA MET A 29 38.94 32.77 48.76
C MET A 29 38.42 33.13 47.37
N LEU A 30 39.14 33.96 46.61
CA LEU A 30 38.76 34.31 45.24
C LEU A 30 38.79 33.09 44.30
N ILE A 31 39.83 32.27 44.37
CA ILE A 31 39.92 31.04 43.57
C ILE A 31 38.79 30.08 43.95
N LEU A 32 38.54 29.88 45.24
CA LEU A 32 37.47 29.01 45.71
C LEU A 32 36.10 29.53 45.26
N LEU A 33 35.86 30.84 45.31
CA LEU A 33 34.65 31.46 44.80
C LEU A 33 34.47 31.19 43.30
N VAL A 34 35.49 31.41 42.48
CA VAL A 34 35.43 31.17 41.02
C VAL A 34 35.14 29.68 40.73
N LEU A 35 35.82 28.77 41.42
CA LEU A 35 35.56 27.33 41.29
C LEU A 35 34.12 26.95 41.66
N THR A 36 33.57 27.53 42.73
CA THR A 36 32.17 27.28 43.12
C THR A 36 31.17 27.78 42.09
N VAL A 37 31.40 28.96 41.49
CA VAL A 37 30.53 29.50 40.43
C VAL A 37 30.56 28.62 39.19
N ILE A 38 31.75 28.13 38.80
CA ILE A 38 31.90 27.20 37.67
C ILE A 38 31.18 25.88 37.98
N GLY A 39 31.33 25.34 39.20
CA GLY A 39 30.66 24.11 39.63
C GLY A 39 29.13 24.21 39.59
N ILE A 40 28.56 25.32 40.10
CA ILE A 40 27.12 25.58 40.04
C ILE A 40 26.65 25.75 38.60
N SER A 41 27.40 26.46 37.77
CA SER A 41 27.08 26.65 36.35
C SER A 41 27.04 25.32 35.59
N GLY A 42 28.03 24.44 35.83
CA GLY A 42 28.08 23.10 35.24
C GLY A 42 26.91 22.22 35.68
N ALA A 43 26.58 22.22 36.98
CA ALA A 43 25.43 21.48 37.50
C ALA A 43 24.10 21.94 36.88
N ASN A 44 23.93 23.26 36.72
CA ASN A 44 22.73 23.83 36.08
C ASN A 44 22.63 23.44 34.60
N GLN A 45 23.75 23.40 33.86
CA GLN A 45 23.77 22.95 32.46
C GLN A 45 23.40 21.46 32.34
N ALA A 46 23.97 20.61 33.20
CA ALA A 46 23.66 19.18 33.22
C ALA A 46 22.16 18.93 33.51
N MET A 47 21.59 19.64 34.48
CA MET A 47 20.16 19.52 34.79
C MET A 47 19.27 19.96 33.62
N LEU A 48 19.67 21.02 32.89
CA LEU A 48 18.93 21.48 31.71
C LEU A 48 19.01 20.45 30.58
N GLN A 49 20.20 19.88 30.33
CA GLN A 49 20.39 18.81 29.34
C GLN A 49 19.59 17.56 29.68
N GLU A 50 19.54 17.16 30.94
CA GLU A 50 18.73 16.03 31.41
C GLU A 50 17.23 16.29 31.16
N ARG A 51 16.74 17.50 31.45
CA ARG A 51 15.36 17.88 31.16
C ARG A 51 15.05 17.88 29.66
N MET A 52 15.95 18.40 28.83
CA MET A 52 15.78 18.36 27.37
C MET A 52 15.77 16.93 26.84
N ALA A 53 16.69 16.08 27.30
CA ALA A 53 16.74 14.67 26.91
C ALA A 53 15.48 13.92 27.35
N SER A 54 15.01 14.17 28.57
CA SER A 54 13.76 13.59 29.09
C SER A 54 12.54 14.04 28.28
N ASN A 55 12.42 15.35 27.99
CA ASN A 55 11.34 15.87 27.17
C ASN A 55 11.39 15.30 25.74
N SER A 56 12.58 15.20 25.15
CA SER A 56 12.78 14.62 23.81
C SER A 56 12.37 13.14 23.78
N LYS A 57 12.74 12.38 24.81
CA LYS A 57 12.32 10.99 24.95
C LYS A 57 10.81 10.86 25.09
N GLN A 58 10.19 11.62 26.00
CA GLN A 58 8.74 11.60 26.19
C GLN A 58 7.97 11.97 24.92
N GLN A 59 8.52 12.88 24.12
CA GLN A 59 7.93 13.26 22.84
C GLN A 59 8.04 12.14 21.80
N THR A 60 9.11 11.34 21.84
CA THR A 60 9.29 10.19 20.95
C THR A 60 8.36 9.05 21.36
N ASP A 61 8.28 8.75 22.66
CA ASP A 61 7.39 7.72 23.19
C ASP A 61 5.91 8.05 22.90
N ALA A 62 5.50 9.31 23.09
CA ALA A 62 4.16 9.77 22.71
C ALA A 62 3.88 9.66 21.21
N LEU A 63 4.88 9.84 20.34
CA LEU A 63 4.71 9.67 18.89
C LEU A 63 4.48 8.19 18.54
N PHE A 64 5.31 7.28 19.07
CA PHE A 64 5.11 5.85 18.86
C PHE A 64 3.75 5.35 19.37
N ALA A 65 3.27 5.93 20.48
CA ALA A 65 1.92 5.64 20.96
C ALA A 65 0.85 6.10 19.93
N ALA A 66 1.00 7.30 19.35
CA ALA A 66 0.10 7.80 18.31
C ALA A 66 0.14 6.93 17.05
N ASP A 67 1.32 6.56 16.55
CA ASP A 67 1.48 5.70 15.37
C ASP A 67 0.80 4.33 15.57
N SER A 68 0.93 3.76 16.76
CA SER A 68 0.26 2.50 17.09
C SER A 68 -1.26 2.64 17.13
N GLY A 69 -1.78 3.81 17.49
CA GLY A 69 -3.20 4.12 17.39
C GLY A 69 -3.69 4.13 15.94
N VAL A 70 -2.91 4.68 15.01
CA VAL A 70 -3.20 4.62 13.56
C VAL A 70 -3.29 3.15 13.12
N ALA A 71 -2.28 2.33 13.46
CA ALA A 71 -2.27 0.91 13.12
C ALA A 71 -3.47 0.15 13.72
N ALA A 72 -3.86 0.48 14.96
CA ALA A 72 -5.04 -0.10 15.58
C ALA A 72 -6.34 0.31 14.87
N ALA A 73 -6.49 1.57 14.47
CA ALA A 73 -7.65 2.04 13.72
C ALA A 73 -7.77 1.29 12.39
N LEU A 74 -6.68 1.19 11.63
CA LEU A 74 -6.64 0.47 10.36
C LEU A 74 -7.00 -1.01 10.54
N ARG A 75 -6.51 -1.65 11.61
CA ARG A 75 -6.85 -3.06 11.92
C ARG A 75 -8.32 -3.23 12.29
N GLU A 76 -8.90 -2.37 13.13
CA GLU A 76 -10.31 -2.49 13.50
C GLU A 76 -11.23 -2.21 12.31
N LEU A 77 -10.89 -1.21 11.49
CA LEU A 77 -11.60 -0.96 10.22
C LEU A 77 -11.51 -2.15 9.27
N HIS A 78 -10.37 -2.84 9.27
CA HIS A 78 -10.21 -4.08 8.52
C HIS A 78 -11.05 -5.24 9.09
N GLU A 79 -11.02 -5.45 10.41
CA GLU A 79 -11.77 -6.51 11.10
C GLU A 79 -13.28 -6.30 11.06
N ALA A 80 -13.74 -5.04 10.96
CA ALA A 80 -15.16 -4.72 10.84
C ALA A 80 -15.75 -5.02 9.46
N GLY A 81 -14.94 -5.44 8.48
CA GLY A 81 -15.39 -5.84 7.15
C GLY A 81 -15.74 -4.64 6.27
N ALA A 82 -16.02 -4.90 4.99
CA ALA A 82 -16.46 -3.87 4.06
C ALA A 82 -17.97 -3.62 4.20
N GLY A 83 -18.40 -2.40 3.88
CA GLY A 83 -19.77 -1.94 4.12
C GLY A 83 -19.96 -1.17 5.42
N ILE A 84 -18.87 -0.75 6.07
CA ILE A 84 -18.94 0.25 7.13
C ILE A 84 -19.44 1.55 6.49
N ASP A 85 -20.74 1.81 6.61
CA ASP A 85 -21.26 3.14 6.31
C ASP A 85 -20.53 4.16 7.20
N CYS A 86 -20.51 5.41 6.75
CA CYS A 86 -19.76 6.45 7.46
C CYS A 86 -20.17 6.55 8.95
N ASN A 87 -21.43 6.25 9.31
CA ASN A 87 -21.91 6.24 10.69
C ASN A 87 -21.35 5.08 11.53
N ALA A 88 -21.23 3.90 10.95
CA ALA A 88 -20.59 2.75 11.56
C ALA A 88 -19.09 3.01 11.76
N ALA A 89 -18.44 3.70 10.81
CA ALA A 89 -17.02 4.08 10.93
C ALA A 89 -16.83 5.09 12.06
N GLU A 90 -17.72 6.07 12.17
CA GLU A 90 -17.72 7.04 13.27
C GLU A 90 -17.89 6.34 14.62
N GLY A 91 -18.82 5.40 14.76
CA GLY A 91 -19.02 4.64 15.99
C GLY A 91 -17.86 3.68 16.36
N LEU A 92 -17.14 3.17 15.36
CA LEU A 92 -15.97 2.30 15.55
C LEU A 92 -14.74 3.11 15.95
N ILE A 93 -14.52 4.26 15.29
CA ILE A 93 -13.34 5.11 15.48
C ILE A 93 -13.50 5.99 16.73
N ASP A 94 -14.68 6.57 16.96
CA ASP A 94 -14.95 7.45 18.10
C ASP A 94 -15.06 6.63 19.39
N GLY A 95 -13.94 6.55 20.11
CA GLY A 95 -13.82 5.77 21.34
C GLY A 95 -12.81 4.64 21.27
N LEU A 96 -12.17 4.39 20.12
CA LEU A 96 -11.06 3.47 20.04
C LEU A 96 -9.85 4.05 20.80
N ALA A 97 -9.52 3.42 21.91
CA ALA A 97 -8.39 3.79 22.75
C ALA A 97 -7.67 2.52 23.23
N GLY A 98 -6.35 2.59 23.32
CA GLY A 98 -5.54 1.45 23.71
C GLY A 98 -4.22 1.86 24.34
N THR A 99 -3.46 0.86 24.78
CA THR A 99 -2.15 1.04 25.43
C THR A 99 -1.07 0.33 24.63
N VAL A 100 0.06 1.01 24.41
CA VAL A 100 1.21 0.50 23.65
C VAL A 100 2.34 0.18 24.61
N GLY A 101 2.21 -0.92 25.35
CA GLY A 101 3.24 -1.36 26.29
C GLY A 101 3.74 -0.23 27.21
N GLU A 102 5.06 0.04 27.18
CA GLU A 102 5.69 1.11 27.96
C GLU A 102 5.63 2.50 27.30
N HIS A 103 5.20 2.60 26.03
CA HIS A 103 5.30 3.83 25.24
C HIS A 103 4.14 4.79 25.48
N GLY A 104 2.98 4.31 25.92
CA GLY A 104 1.87 5.19 26.28
C GLY A 104 0.48 4.66 25.97
N GLU A 105 -0.47 5.57 25.94
CA GLU A 105 -1.87 5.36 25.58
C GLU A 105 -2.16 6.13 24.30
N TYR A 106 -3.02 5.60 23.43
CA TYR A 106 -3.54 6.33 22.29
C TYR A 106 -5.04 6.53 22.41
N ASN A 107 -5.54 7.59 21.78
CA ASN A 107 -6.96 7.86 21.62
C ASN A 107 -7.20 8.30 20.17
N LEU A 108 -8.17 7.67 19.52
CA LEU A 108 -8.58 8.03 18.18
C LEU A 108 -9.83 8.90 18.23
N SER A 109 -9.85 9.91 17.35
CA SER A 109 -11.01 10.76 17.14
C SER A 109 -11.19 11.04 15.66
N LEU A 110 -12.43 10.93 15.17
CA LEU A 110 -12.81 11.38 13.85
C LEU A 110 -12.89 12.92 13.84
N LEU A 111 -12.24 13.57 12.87
CA LEU A 111 -12.22 15.03 12.76
C LEU A 111 -13.31 15.57 11.84
N THR A 112 -13.80 14.77 10.90
CA THR A 112 -14.85 15.14 9.96
C THR A 112 -16.04 14.23 10.21
N PRO A 113 -17.17 14.75 10.73
CA PRO A 113 -18.37 13.96 10.90
C PRO A 113 -18.92 13.55 9.54
N CYS A 114 -19.55 12.40 9.53
CA CYS A 114 -20.16 11.83 8.35
C CYS A 114 -21.41 12.66 7.99
N ASP A 115 -21.54 13.08 6.73
CA ASP A 115 -22.74 13.78 6.28
C ASP A 115 -23.72 12.74 5.71
N ASP A 116 -24.73 12.37 6.50
CA ASP A 116 -25.77 11.39 6.17
C ASP A 116 -26.56 11.70 4.89
N THR A 117 -26.37 12.87 4.28
CA THR A 117 -27.19 13.31 3.16
C THR A 117 -26.83 12.67 1.82
N HIS A 118 -25.72 11.93 1.73
CA HIS A 118 -25.22 11.34 0.49
C HIS A 118 -24.73 9.89 0.74
N SER A 119 -25.60 8.91 0.51
CA SER A 119 -25.29 7.47 0.60
C SER A 119 -24.29 6.97 -0.44
N ASP A 120 -23.96 7.80 -1.42
CA ASP A 120 -23.29 7.40 -2.66
C ASP A 120 -21.85 7.94 -2.75
N PHE A 121 -21.30 8.50 -1.67
CA PHE A 121 -20.03 9.22 -1.74
C PHE A 121 -18.89 8.51 -1.03
N GLU A 122 -17.83 8.35 -1.81
CA GLU A 122 -16.44 8.32 -1.37
C GLU A 122 -16.21 9.32 -0.22
N ALA A 123 -15.84 8.81 0.95
CA ALA A 123 -15.63 9.63 2.14
C ALA A 123 -14.14 9.64 2.51
N TRP A 124 -13.58 10.84 2.61
CA TRP A 124 -12.29 11.03 3.27
C TRP A 124 -12.53 11.22 4.77
N LEU A 125 -12.28 10.16 5.53
CA LEU A 125 -12.29 10.18 6.98
C LEU A 125 -10.97 10.76 7.50
N ASN A 126 -11.04 11.95 8.08
CA ASN A 126 -9.91 12.51 8.80
C ASN A 126 -9.85 11.88 10.19
N VAL A 127 -8.84 11.06 10.44
CA VAL A 127 -8.65 10.38 11.73
C VAL A 127 -7.44 10.98 12.42
N ARG A 128 -7.61 11.31 13.70
CA ARG A 128 -6.54 11.77 14.58
C ARG A 128 -6.24 10.72 15.62
N SER A 129 -4.98 10.30 15.70
CA SER A 129 -4.44 9.51 16.80
C SER A 129 -3.65 10.41 17.76
N GLU A 130 -4.07 10.49 19.03
CA GLU A 130 -3.33 11.18 20.09
C GLU A 130 -2.59 10.19 20.98
N GLY A 131 -1.25 10.19 20.93
CA GLY A 131 -0.42 9.39 21.83
C GLY A 131 0.01 10.16 23.08
N ARG A 132 -0.02 9.50 24.25
CA ARG A 132 0.28 10.08 25.57
C ARG A 132 1.16 9.16 26.40
N VAL A 133 2.22 9.69 27.02
CA VAL A 133 3.03 8.92 27.98
C VAL A 133 2.29 8.80 29.31
N SER A 134 2.03 7.57 29.76
CA SER A 134 1.28 7.33 31.00
C SER A 134 1.98 7.93 32.23
N GLY A 135 1.22 8.57 33.12
CA GLY A 135 1.73 9.15 34.37
C GLY A 135 2.46 10.49 34.23
N GLN A 136 2.56 11.08 33.03
CA GLN A 136 3.16 12.41 32.84
C GLN A 136 2.19 13.37 32.14
N ALA A 137 1.74 14.39 32.89
CA ALA A 137 0.91 15.45 32.34
C ALA A 137 1.73 16.33 31.39
N GLY A 138 1.51 16.18 30.08
CA GLY A 138 1.92 17.18 29.09
C GLY A 138 2.69 16.68 27.86
N SER A 139 3.08 15.41 27.77
CA SER A 139 3.62 14.87 26.51
C SER A 139 2.50 14.23 25.71
N VAL A 140 1.90 15.01 24.81
CA VAL A 140 0.92 14.55 23.82
C VAL A 140 1.52 14.77 22.43
N ARG A 141 1.49 13.73 21.61
CA ARG A 141 1.76 13.82 20.17
C ARG A 141 0.52 13.41 19.41
N ARG A 142 0.41 13.96 18.20
CA ARG A 142 -0.73 13.76 17.32
C ARG A 142 -0.22 13.29 15.97
N VAL A 143 -0.94 12.34 15.40
CA VAL A 143 -0.78 11.91 14.02
C VAL A 143 -2.15 12.03 13.40
N ASP A 144 -2.25 12.87 12.39
CA ASP A 144 -3.45 13.03 11.59
C ASP A 144 -3.23 12.24 10.29
N PHE A 145 -4.25 11.48 9.89
CA PHE A 145 -4.24 10.76 8.62
C PHE A 145 -5.60 10.84 7.97
N GLU A 146 -5.58 10.88 6.65
CA GLU A 146 -6.77 10.82 5.81
C GLU A 146 -6.94 9.38 5.36
N LEU A 147 -8.08 8.79 5.72
CA LEU A 147 -8.52 7.50 5.25
C LEU A 147 -9.57 7.73 4.16
N PHE A 148 -9.30 7.26 2.96
CA PHE A 148 -10.31 7.16 1.93
C PHE A 148 -11.11 5.90 2.18
N VAL A 149 -12.36 6.07 2.55
CA VAL A 149 -13.36 5.02 2.45
C VAL A 149 -14.00 5.21 1.09
N PRO A 150 -13.65 4.40 0.07
CA PRO A 150 -14.40 4.45 -1.17
C PRO A 150 -15.88 4.27 -0.81
N ALA A 151 -16.78 4.90 -1.57
CA ALA A 151 -18.17 4.45 -1.51
C ALA A 151 -18.13 2.92 -1.66
N PRO A 152 -18.96 2.14 -0.96
CA PRO A 152 -19.19 0.79 -1.43
C PRO A 152 -19.65 0.98 -2.87
N VAL A 153 -18.75 0.68 -3.80
CA VAL A 153 -19.04 0.73 -5.22
C VAL A 153 -19.90 -0.51 -5.39
N TYR A 154 -21.18 -0.37 -5.07
CA TYR A 154 -22.24 -1.20 -5.60
C TYR A 154 -22.36 -0.83 -7.08
N THR A 155 -21.30 -1.07 -7.86
CA THR A 155 -21.53 -1.36 -9.27
C THR A 155 -21.92 -2.82 -9.24
N ASP A 156 -23.23 -3.05 -9.18
CA ASP A 156 -23.91 -4.34 -8.99
C ASP A 156 -23.53 -5.44 -10.03
N ASP A 157 -22.51 -5.23 -10.88
CA ASP A 157 -22.33 -6.03 -12.08
C ASP A 157 -21.10 -6.96 -12.05
N ASN A 158 -20.10 -6.77 -11.18
CA ASN A 158 -18.86 -7.55 -11.24
C ASN A 158 -18.39 -8.12 -9.89
N HIS A 159 -17.81 -9.32 -9.96
CA HIS A 159 -17.25 -10.01 -8.81
C HIS A 159 -16.09 -9.22 -8.17
N PRO A 160 -15.97 -9.14 -6.82
CA PRO A 160 -14.97 -8.31 -6.12
C PRO A 160 -13.50 -8.60 -6.46
N ALA A 161 -13.21 -9.75 -7.07
CA ALA A 161 -11.88 -10.08 -7.58
C ALA A 161 -11.43 -9.11 -8.69
N PHE A 162 -12.36 -8.55 -9.46
CA PHE A 162 -12.04 -7.66 -10.58
C PHE A 162 -11.78 -6.21 -10.14
N ASP A 163 -12.33 -5.77 -9.01
CA ASP A 163 -12.18 -4.39 -8.53
C ASP A 163 -10.83 -4.12 -7.83
N ARG A 164 -10.11 -5.18 -7.44
CA ARG A 164 -8.87 -5.07 -6.65
C ARG A 164 -7.62 -4.75 -7.47
N GLY A 165 -7.74 -4.59 -8.79
CA GLY A 165 -6.61 -4.37 -9.69
C GLY A 165 -5.81 -5.63 -9.98
N ILE A 166 -5.09 -6.18 -9.01
CA ILE A 166 -4.35 -7.44 -9.20
C ILE A 166 -4.73 -8.46 -8.13
N PHE A 167 -5.17 -9.63 -8.58
CA PHE A 167 -5.54 -10.76 -7.76
C PHE A 167 -4.82 -12.03 -8.24
N ALA A 168 -4.12 -12.71 -7.33
CA ALA A 168 -3.56 -14.04 -7.55
C ALA A 168 -4.02 -15.02 -6.47
N ASP A 169 -4.67 -16.14 -6.84
CA ASP A 169 -4.87 -17.25 -5.87
C ASP A 169 -3.51 -17.89 -5.51
N GLY A 170 -2.60 -17.96 -6.48
CA GLY A 170 -1.21 -18.35 -6.25
C GLY A 170 -0.35 -17.22 -5.68
N LYS A 171 0.92 -17.21 -6.05
CA LYS A 171 1.90 -16.19 -5.65
C LYS A 171 1.86 -15.01 -6.62
N PHE A 172 2.01 -13.79 -6.10
CA PHE A 172 2.35 -12.61 -6.90
C PHE A 172 3.88 -12.37 -6.90
N VAL A 173 4.46 -12.18 -8.09
CA VAL A 173 5.90 -11.93 -8.27
C VAL A 173 6.15 -10.73 -9.18
N GLN A 174 6.80 -9.71 -8.65
CA GLN A 174 7.29 -8.56 -9.41
C GLN A 174 8.81 -8.63 -9.56
N ASN A 175 9.27 -9.01 -10.76
CA ASN A 175 10.69 -9.12 -11.09
C ASN A 175 11.28 -7.84 -11.68
N GLY A 176 10.51 -7.02 -12.40
CA GLY A 176 10.97 -5.72 -12.92
C GLY A 176 10.85 -4.57 -11.90
N LYS A 177 11.19 -3.34 -12.29
CA LYS A 177 10.85 -2.15 -11.52
C LYS A 177 9.47 -1.65 -11.95
N SER A 178 8.51 -1.65 -11.04
CA SER A 178 7.12 -1.26 -11.35
C SER A 178 6.55 -0.23 -10.38
N TYR A 179 5.45 0.38 -10.76
CA TYR A 179 4.70 1.35 -9.97
C TYR A 179 3.23 0.94 -9.94
N TYR A 180 2.66 0.79 -8.75
CA TYR A 180 1.30 0.29 -8.57
C TYR A 180 0.45 1.36 -7.90
N LEU A 181 -0.53 1.88 -8.62
CA LEU A 181 -1.56 2.79 -8.11
C LEU A 181 -2.83 2.03 -7.74
N THR A 182 -2.69 0.79 -7.27
CA THR A 182 -3.82 -0.10 -7.01
C THR A 182 -3.52 -1.13 -5.94
N GLY A 183 -4.54 -1.89 -5.55
CA GLY A 183 -4.41 -3.08 -4.75
C GLY A 183 -3.64 -4.21 -5.43
N VAL A 184 -2.88 -4.95 -4.63
CA VAL A 184 -2.32 -6.25 -5.01
C VAL A 184 -2.72 -7.23 -3.94
N HIS A 185 -3.45 -8.26 -4.32
CA HIS A 185 -3.84 -9.36 -3.46
C HIS A 185 -3.20 -10.67 -3.92
N SER A 186 -2.76 -11.48 -2.95
CA SER A 186 -2.38 -12.86 -3.19
C SER A 186 -2.86 -13.78 -2.07
N ASN A 187 -3.47 -14.92 -2.40
CA ASN A 187 -3.85 -15.89 -1.36
C ASN A 187 -2.64 -16.66 -0.79
N THR A 188 -1.47 -16.58 -1.44
CA THR A 188 -0.28 -17.35 -1.04
C THR A 188 0.91 -16.51 -0.59
N ALA A 189 1.43 -15.61 -1.42
CA ALA A 189 2.64 -14.82 -1.12
C ALA A 189 2.85 -13.69 -2.15
N ILE A 190 3.56 -12.65 -1.73
CA ILE A 190 3.89 -11.49 -2.56
C ILE A 190 5.41 -11.26 -2.55
N ASP A 191 6.02 -11.10 -3.72
CA ASP A 191 7.48 -10.95 -3.85
C ASP A 191 7.85 -9.82 -4.83
N PHE A 192 8.37 -8.71 -4.30
CA PHE A 192 8.91 -7.59 -5.06
C PHE A 192 10.44 -7.66 -5.11
N ALA A 193 10.98 -8.29 -6.15
CA ALA A 193 12.42 -8.52 -6.30
C ALA A 193 13.23 -7.23 -6.55
N ASN A 194 12.58 -6.17 -7.05
CA ASN A 194 13.18 -4.88 -7.37
C ASN A 194 12.42 -3.74 -6.69
N PRO A 195 13.07 -2.57 -6.48
CA PRO A 195 12.44 -1.43 -5.79
C PRO A 195 11.26 -0.93 -6.61
N SER A 196 10.07 -1.37 -6.22
CA SER A 196 8.78 -1.02 -6.78
C SER A 196 8.04 -0.19 -5.74
N THR A 197 7.22 0.74 -6.19
CA THR A 197 6.37 1.52 -5.29
C THR A 197 4.96 1.01 -5.45
N VAL A 198 4.29 0.78 -4.33
CA VAL A 198 2.86 0.51 -4.27
C VAL A 198 2.23 1.64 -3.49
N GLU A 199 1.29 2.36 -4.10
CA GLU A 199 0.48 3.40 -3.46
C GLU A 199 -0.95 2.92 -3.16
N GLY A 200 -1.29 1.68 -3.52
CA GLY A 200 -2.54 1.02 -3.12
C GLY A 200 -2.34 -0.08 -2.08
N LEU A 201 -3.40 -0.84 -1.81
CA LEU A 201 -3.39 -1.85 -0.75
C LEU A 201 -2.62 -3.11 -1.16
N VAL A 202 -1.57 -3.48 -0.42
CA VAL A 202 -0.98 -4.81 -0.54
C VAL A 202 -1.64 -5.74 0.49
N SER A 203 -2.18 -6.87 0.05
CA SER A 203 -2.80 -7.84 0.95
C SER A 203 -2.39 -9.26 0.61
N VAL A 204 -2.21 -10.08 1.66
CA VAL A 204 -1.88 -11.50 1.50
C VAL A 204 -2.76 -12.34 2.42
N ALA A 205 -3.30 -13.45 1.92
CA ALA A 205 -4.10 -14.31 2.77
C ALA A 205 -3.24 -15.14 3.74
N GLY A 206 -3.76 -15.32 4.96
CA GLY A 206 -3.18 -16.24 5.95
C GLY A 206 -1.73 -15.94 6.38
N ASP A 207 -0.85 -16.92 6.23
CA ASP A 207 0.56 -16.86 6.61
C ASP A 207 1.50 -16.49 5.44
N GLY A 208 0.93 -16.01 4.34
CA GLY A 208 1.71 -15.62 3.18
C GLY A 208 2.76 -14.58 3.51
N ALA A 209 3.93 -14.72 2.88
CA ALA A 209 5.04 -13.82 3.09
C ALA A 209 5.01 -12.70 2.05
N VAL A 210 5.22 -11.46 2.51
CA VAL A 210 5.53 -10.32 1.64
C VAL A 210 7.04 -10.08 1.73
N HIS A 211 7.72 -10.22 0.59
CA HIS A 211 9.14 -9.89 0.47
C HIS A 211 9.27 -8.72 -0.50
N GLY A 212 10.07 -7.70 -0.18
CA GLY A 212 10.22 -6.57 -1.10
C GLY A 212 11.26 -5.56 -0.70
N ALA A 213 12.00 -5.05 -1.70
CA ALA A 213 12.86 -3.90 -1.49
C ALA A 213 12.01 -2.62 -1.38
N GLY A 214 11.90 -2.07 -0.17
CA GLY A 214 11.22 -0.79 0.07
C GLY A 214 9.80 -0.88 0.63
N LEU A 215 9.33 -2.08 1.00
CA LEU A 215 8.14 -2.25 1.82
C LEU A 215 8.57 -2.48 3.28
N GLU A 216 8.02 -1.72 4.21
CA GLU A 216 8.18 -1.93 5.63
C GLU A 216 7.15 -2.96 6.14
N GLU A 217 7.44 -3.63 7.27
CA GLU A 217 6.64 -4.74 7.83
C GLU A 217 5.22 -4.34 8.31
N GLY A 218 4.75 -3.15 7.94
CA GLY A 218 3.38 -2.65 8.18
C GLY A 218 2.64 -2.19 6.93
N ASP A 219 3.24 -2.32 5.74
CA ASP A 219 2.66 -1.84 4.47
C ASP A 219 1.68 -2.83 3.83
N PHE A 220 1.40 -3.96 4.48
CA PHE A 220 0.51 -5.00 3.96
C PHE A 220 -0.48 -5.51 4.99
N LEU A 221 -1.69 -5.80 4.54
CA LEU A 221 -2.74 -6.41 5.34
C LEU A 221 -2.72 -7.93 5.20
N ARG A 222 -2.94 -8.62 6.31
CA ARG A 222 -3.26 -10.05 6.28
C ARG A 222 -4.77 -10.18 6.22
N THR A 223 -5.27 -10.88 5.22
CA THR A 223 -6.72 -11.05 5.01
C THR A 223 -7.07 -12.53 5.02
N ASP A 224 -8.37 -12.81 4.91
CA ASP A 224 -8.82 -14.14 4.57
C ASP A 224 -8.52 -14.49 3.12
N VAL A 225 -8.60 -15.79 2.81
CA VAL A 225 -8.53 -16.31 1.45
C VAL A 225 -9.77 -15.82 0.72
N LEU A 226 -9.55 -15.17 -0.40
CA LEU A 226 -10.62 -14.66 -1.25
C LEU A 226 -10.83 -15.63 -2.40
N ASP A 227 -12.08 -15.86 -2.77
CA ASP A 227 -12.37 -16.77 -3.87
C ASP A 227 -12.05 -16.12 -5.23
N VAL A 228 -11.59 -16.96 -6.15
CA VAL A 228 -11.34 -16.55 -7.54
C VAL A 228 -12.38 -17.24 -8.41
N PRO A 229 -13.21 -16.48 -9.15
CA PRO A 229 -14.16 -17.09 -10.05
C PRO A 229 -13.40 -17.89 -11.12
N ARG A 230 -13.82 -19.13 -11.33
CA ARG A 230 -13.21 -20.04 -12.29
C ARG A 230 -13.67 -19.72 -13.71
N VAL A 231 -12.72 -19.60 -14.63
CA VAL A 231 -13.01 -19.46 -16.07
C VAL A 231 -13.72 -20.72 -16.59
N GLU A 232 -13.35 -21.91 -16.11
CA GLU A 232 -14.01 -23.17 -16.50
C GLU A 232 -15.50 -23.16 -16.20
N ASP A 233 -15.91 -22.71 -15.01
CA ASP A 233 -17.31 -22.65 -14.61
C ASP A 233 -18.07 -21.62 -15.45
N PHE A 234 -17.47 -20.44 -15.66
CA PHE A 234 -18.01 -19.42 -16.55
C PHE A 234 -18.18 -19.90 -17.99
N ILE A 235 -17.18 -20.57 -18.57
CA ILE A 235 -17.28 -21.11 -19.93
C ILE A 235 -18.35 -22.20 -20.01
N ALA A 236 -18.45 -23.06 -18.99
CA ALA A 236 -19.49 -24.09 -18.95
C ALA A 236 -20.89 -23.47 -18.96
N GLU A 237 -21.13 -22.46 -18.11
CA GLU A 237 -22.39 -21.72 -18.10
C GLU A 237 -22.64 -20.99 -19.42
N PHE A 238 -21.62 -20.32 -19.96
CA PHE A 238 -21.68 -19.60 -21.22
C PHE A 238 -22.04 -20.51 -22.41
N VAL A 239 -21.55 -21.76 -22.42
CA VAL A 239 -21.85 -22.76 -23.47
C VAL A 239 -23.21 -23.43 -23.23
N GLU A 240 -23.56 -23.76 -21.99
CA GLU A 240 -24.80 -24.48 -21.65
C GLU A 240 -26.05 -23.59 -21.64
N GLY A 241 -25.94 -22.36 -21.15
CA GLY A 241 -27.03 -21.38 -21.07
C GLY A 241 -27.52 -20.92 -22.44
N GLY A 242 -26.70 -21.13 -23.47
CA GLY A 242 -26.89 -20.59 -24.81
C GLY A 242 -26.61 -19.10 -24.79
N MET A 243 -25.65 -18.65 -25.61
CA MET A 243 -25.27 -17.24 -25.70
C MET A 243 -26.49 -16.33 -25.90
N VAL A 244 -26.90 -15.69 -24.81
CA VAL A 244 -27.73 -14.51 -24.86
C VAL A 244 -26.83 -13.43 -24.31
N PRO A 245 -26.39 -12.48 -25.15
CA PRO A 245 -25.73 -11.32 -24.61
C PRO A 245 -26.61 -10.67 -23.56
N PRO A 246 -26.04 -10.06 -22.53
CA PRO A 246 -26.82 -9.37 -21.52
C PRO A 246 -27.82 -8.43 -22.20
N ASP A 247 -29.07 -8.45 -21.71
CA ASP A 247 -30.22 -7.82 -22.37
C ASP A 247 -30.02 -6.31 -22.66
N ASP A 248 -29.06 -5.69 -21.98
CA ASP A 248 -28.71 -4.28 -22.07
C ASP A 248 -27.75 -3.92 -23.24
N GLU A 249 -27.21 -4.92 -23.95
CA GLU A 249 -26.26 -4.74 -25.07
C GLU A 249 -26.83 -5.25 -26.41
N PRO A 250 -27.85 -4.59 -27.00
CA PRO A 250 -28.61 -5.09 -28.16
C PRO A 250 -27.80 -5.21 -29.46
N ASN A 251 -26.56 -4.71 -29.50
CA ASN A 251 -25.67 -4.75 -30.66
C ASN A 251 -24.44 -5.65 -30.45
N SER A 252 -24.42 -6.44 -29.38
CA SER A 252 -23.31 -7.36 -29.13
C SER A 252 -23.38 -8.55 -30.11
N GLU A 253 -22.23 -8.87 -30.71
CA GLU A 253 -22.08 -10.00 -31.62
C GLU A 253 -21.14 -11.02 -30.98
N VAL A 254 -21.52 -12.29 -30.99
CA VAL A 254 -20.61 -13.35 -30.59
C VAL A 254 -20.20 -14.22 -31.78
N ARG A 255 -18.90 -14.36 -31.95
CA ARG A 255 -18.26 -15.08 -33.05
C ARG A 255 -17.64 -16.37 -32.55
N PHE A 256 -17.99 -17.47 -33.19
CA PHE A 256 -17.54 -18.81 -32.84
C PHE A 256 -16.61 -19.40 -33.90
N GLY A 257 -15.59 -20.11 -33.44
CA GLY A 257 -14.83 -21.04 -34.27
C GLY A 257 -13.48 -20.48 -34.74
N GLU A 258 -12.59 -21.42 -35.10
CA GLU A 258 -11.17 -21.17 -35.40
C GLU A 258 -10.96 -20.08 -36.46
N GLU A 259 -11.85 -19.99 -37.47
CA GLU A 259 -11.70 -19.03 -38.56
C GLU A 259 -11.75 -17.57 -38.11
N HIS A 260 -12.46 -17.27 -37.02
CA HIS A 260 -12.50 -15.93 -36.44
C HIS A 260 -11.31 -15.67 -35.50
N CYS A 261 -10.81 -16.70 -34.85
CA CYS A 261 -9.69 -16.62 -33.90
C CYS A 261 -8.35 -16.42 -34.61
N ASP A 262 -8.14 -17.08 -35.77
CA ASP A 262 -6.94 -16.89 -36.59
C ASP A 262 -6.77 -15.44 -37.08
N ALA A 263 -7.87 -14.71 -37.23
CA ALA A 263 -7.87 -13.33 -37.68
C ALA A 263 -7.45 -12.32 -36.58
N LEU A 264 -7.39 -12.74 -35.31
CA LEU A 264 -7.04 -11.86 -34.18
C LEU A 264 -5.55 -11.50 -34.13
N SER A 265 -4.71 -12.08 -34.98
CA SER A 265 -3.28 -11.78 -35.05
C SER A 265 -2.97 -10.34 -35.51
N SER A 266 -3.90 -9.68 -36.21
CA SER A 266 -3.73 -8.30 -36.70
C SER A 266 -4.42 -7.21 -35.85
N GLY A 267 -5.18 -7.61 -34.84
CA GLY A 267 -5.98 -6.70 -34.01
C GLY A 267 -7.39 -6.55 -34.55
N VAL A 268 -8.24 -5.94 -33.75
CA VAL A 268 -9.61 -5.56 -34.13
C VAL A 268 -9.72 -4.07 -33.88
N ASP A 269 -9.49 -3.28 -34.94
CA ASP A 269 -9.59 -1.83 -34.85
C ASP A 269 -11.06 -1.39 -34.85
N ARG A 270 -11.32 -0.35 -34.06
CA ARG A 270 -12.62 0.32 -33.91
C ARG A 270 -13.39 0.58 -35.21
N GLU A 271 -12.69 0.90 -36.32
CA GLU A 271 -13.34 1.23 -37.60
C GLU A 271 -14.12 0.05 -38.19
N ASP A 272 -13.74 -1.18 -37.83
CA ASP A 272 -14.40 -2.40 -38.30
C ASP A 272 -15.66 -2.74 -37.50
N ASN A 273 -15.91 -2.03 -36.39
CA ASN A 273 -17.04 -2.30 -35.51
C ASN A 273 -17.65 -1.03 -34.89
N PRO A 274 -18.42 -0.26 -35.68
CA PRO A 274 -18.93 1.04 -35.26
C PRO A 274 -20.10 1.00 -34.25
N THR A 275 -20.62 -0.17 -33.85
CA THR A 275 -21.92 -0.24 -33.17
C THR A 275 -22.08 -1.17 -31.97
N GLY A 276 -21.09 -1.95 -31.54
CA GLY A 276 -21.29 -2.78 -30.34
C GLY A 276 -20.07 -3.57 -29.87
N HIS A 277 -20.19 -4.23 -28.73
CA HIS A 277 -19.16 -5.11 -28.18
C HIS A 277 -19.07 -6.44 -28.98
N ILE A 278 -17.88 -6.93 -29.34
CA ILE A 278 -17.73 -8.26 -29.97
C ILE A 278 -17.08 -9.25 -29.02
N THR A 279 -17.71 -10.41 -28.86
CA THR A 279 -17.13 -11.53 -28.13
C THR A 279 -16.61 -12.58 -29.12
N TYR A 280 -15.35 -12.99 -28.95
CA TYR A 280 -14.73 -14.08 -29.69
C TYR A 280 -14.59 -15.28 -28.77
N TYR A 281 -15.22 -16.40 -29.16
CA TYR A 281 -15.05 -17.67 -28.47
C TYR A 281 -14.15 -18.60 -29.28
N CYS A 282 -13.00 -18.94 -28.70
CA CYS A 282 -11.93 -19.68 -29.33
C CYS A 282 -11.64 -20.99 -28.59
N GLU A 283 -11.81 -22.11 -29.29
CA GLU A 283 -11.42 -23.41 -28.76
C GLU A 283 -9.90 -23.58 -28.83
N GLY A 284 -9.29 -23.97 -27.71
CA GLY A 284 -7.85 -24.20 -27.59
C GLY A 284 -7.05 -22.92 -27.36
N ASN A 285 -5.79 -22.94 -27.80
CA ASN A 285 -4.83 -21.87 -27.55
C ASN A 285 -4.99 -20.74 -28.56
N VAL A 286 -4.88 -19.49 -28.10
CA VAL A 286 -5.06 -18.29 -28.92
C VAL A 286 -3.83 -17.41 -28.83
N GLU A 287 -3.36 -16.91 -29.96
CA GLU A 287 -2.34 -15.86 -30.03
C GLU A 287 -2.94 -14.64 -30.74
N VAL A 288 -2.96 -13.51 -30.04
CA VAL A 288 -3.49 -12.25 -30.56
C VAL A 288 -2.40 -11.19 -30.61
N GLY A 289 -2.48 -10.30 -31.61
CA GLY A 289 -1.55 -9.18 -31.79
C GLY A 289 -2.30 -7.98 -32.33
N GLY A 290 -1.73 -6.78 -32.23
CA GLY A 290 -2.39 -5.55 -32.68
C GLY A 290 -3.05 -4.74 -31.56
N SER A 291 -4.04 -3.92 -31.89
CA SER A 291 -4.81 -3.13 -30.92
C SER A 291 -6.23 -3.69 -30.80
N PHE A 292 -6.77 -3.68 -29.59
CA PHE A 292 -8.12 -4.14 -29.28
C PHE A 292 -8.89 -3.06 -28.51
N SER A 293 -10.17 -2.90 -28.83
CA SER A 293 -11.12 -2.00 -28.15
C SER A 293 -12.50 -2.63 -28.27
N ASP A 294 -13.29 -2.62 -27.19
CA ASP A 294 -14.68 -3.12 -27.18
C ASP A 294 -14.81 -4.59 -27.60
N VAL A 295 -13.88 -5.42 -27.14
CA VAL A 295 -13.88 -6.87 -27.41
C VAL A 295 -13.69 -7.71 -26.16
N THR A 296 -14.35 -8.86 -26.13
CA THR A 296 -14.04 -9.95 -25.20
C THR A 296 -13.47 -11.12 -25.97
N ILE A 297 -12.31 -11.63 -25.60
CA ILE A 297 -11.71 -12.81 -26.21
C ILE A 297 -11.66 -13.92 -25.16
N ILE A 298 -12.34 -15.03 -25.43
CA ILE A 298 -12.45 -16.19 -24.56
C ILE A 298 -11.71 -17.35 -25.21
N ALA A 299 -10.71 -17.91 -24.52
CA ALA A 299 -9.96 -19.09 -24.95
C ALA A 299 -10.16 -20.26 -23.97
N THR A 300 -10.47 -21.44 -24.48
CA THR A 300 -10.52 -22.67 -23.63
C THR A 300 -9.14 -23.26 -23.34
N GLY A 301 -8.07 -22.65 -23.86
CA GLY A 301 -6.67 -23.01 -23.64
C GLY A 301 -5.85 -21.79 -23.22
N ASP A 302 -4.56 -21.79 -23.57
CA ASP A 302 -3.67 -20.67 -23.25
C ASP A 302 -3.95 -19.45 -24.15
N LEU A 303 -3.75 -18.23 -23.64
CA LEU A 303 -3.89 -16.98 -24.39
C LEU A 303 -2.61 -16.16 -24.36
N THR A 304 -2.05 -15.86 -25.54
CA THR A 304 -0.90 -14.96 -25.69
C THR A 304 -1.33 -13.64 -26.33
N HIS A 305 -1.17 -12.54 -25.61
CA HIS A 305 -1.47 -11.19 -26.10
C HIS A 305 -0.18 -10.40 -26.38
N ASN A 306 0.15 -10.22 -27.66
CA ASN A 306 1.33 -9.51 -28.14
C ASN A 306 1.07 -8.04 -28.51
N GLY A 307 -0.11 -7.52 -28.16
CA GLY A 307 -0.67 -6.25 -28.62
C GLY A 307 -0.81 -5.20 -27.51
N ALA A 308 -1.81 -4.35 -27.68
CA ALA A 308 -2.30 -3.42 -26.68
C ALA A 308 -3.83 -3.42 -26.68
N ALA A 309 -4.43 -3.13 -25.52
CA ALA A 309 -5.85 -2.84 -25.41
C ALA A 309 -6.09 -1.35 -25.18
N GLN A 310 -7.17 -0.82 -25.69
CA GLN A 310 -7.52 0.60 -25.65
C GLN A 310 -8.91 0.77 -25.06
N TYR A 311 -9.17 1.98 -24.54
CA TYR A 311 -10.51 2.38 -24.12
C TYR A 311 -11.50 2.31 -25.27
N SER A 312 -12.76 2.08 -24.89
CA SER A 312 -13.92 2.22 -25.75
C SER A 312 -14.05 3.64 -26.32
N ALA A 313 -14.99 3.79 -27.25
CA ALA A 313 -15.49 5.10 -27.70
C ALA A 313 -15.84 6.06 -26.58
N GLU A 314 -16.35 5.50 -25.50
CA GLU A 314 -17.00 6.20 -24.41
C GLU A 314 -16.00 6.48 -23.28
N GLY A 315 -14.75 6.00 -23.43
CA GLY A 315 -13.70 6.14 -22.43
C GLY A 315 -13.74 5.06 -21.36
N GLU A 316 -14.43 3.94 -21.63
CA GLU A 316 -14.63 2.84 -20.69
C GLU A 316 -13.66 1.68 -20.96
N SER A 317 -13.34 0.92 -19.91
CA SER A 317 -12.51 -0.28 -19.98
C SER A 317 -13.37 -1.51 -20.27
N ASN A 318 -13.77 -1.67 -21.54
CA ASN A 318 -14.66 -2.76 -21.97
C ASN A 318 -13.94 -3.91 -22.66
N THR A 319 -12.60 -3.88 -22.74
CA THR A 319 -11.82 -4.97 -23.36
C THR A 319 -11.46 -6.03 -22.32
N ALA A 320 -11.77 -7.30 -22.59
CA ALA A 320 -11.40 -8.42 -21.71
C ALA A 320 -10.74 -9.57 -22.47
N PHE A 321 -9.75 -10.18 -21.82
CA PHE A 321 -9.12 -11.41 -22.25
C PHE A 321 -9.36 -12.46 -21.16
N ILE A 322 -9.95 -13.59 -21.55
CA ILE A 322 -10.39 -14.66 -20.65
C ILE A 322 -9.78 -15.97 -21.14
N ALA A 323 -9.07 -16.70 -20.28
CA ALA A 323 -8.38 -17.94 -20.65
C ALA A 323 -8.50 -19.03 -19.60
N GLN A 324 -9.00 -20.21 -19.98
CA GLN A 324 -9.01 -21.38 -19.08
C GLN A 324 -7.59 -21.95 -18.86
N GLY A 325 -6.67 -21.75 -19.81
CA GLY A 325 -5.25 -22.08 -19.66
C GLY A 325 -4.47 -20.97 -18.96
N ASN A 326 -3.19 -20.84 -19.29
CA ASN A 326 -2.34 -19.74 -18.83
C ASN A 326 -2.48 -18.53 -19.75
N MET A 327 -2.04 -17.37 -19.27
CA MET A 327 -2.06 -16.15 -20.04
C MET A 327 -0.68 -15.47 -20.07
N GLU A 328 -0.22 -15.09 -21.27
CA GLU A 328 1.01 -14.34 -21.46
C GLU A 328 0.74 -12.99 -22.13
N PHE A 329 1.05 -11.90 -21.44
CA PHE A 329 0.98 -10.55 -21.98
C PHE A 329 2.39 -10.02 -22.32
N ASN A 330 2.57 -9.62 -23.57
CA ASN A 330 3.84 -9.22 -24.18
C ASN A 330 3.84 -7.75 -24.64
N GLY A 331 2.95 -6.91 -24.11
CA GLY A 331 2.80 -5.50 -24.52
C GLY A 331 4.07 -4.66 -24.34
N LYS A 332 4.51 -3.97 -25.39
CA LYS A 332 5.81 -3.25 -25.39
C LYS A 332 5.68 -1.73 -25.35
N THR A 333 4.58 -1.19 -25.85
CA THR A 333 4.43 0.25 -26.06
C THR A 333 2.99 0.69 -25.85
N GLY A 334 2.83 1.78 -25.10
CA GLY A 334 1.54 2.38 -24.80
C GLY A 334 0.85 1.73 -23.61
N PRO A 335 -0.10 2.46 -23.00
CA PRO A 335 -0.98 1.88 -21.99
C PRO A 335 -1.85 0.80 -22.64
N SER A 336 -2.11 -0.26 -21.89
CA SER A 336 -3.06 -1.31 -22.23
C SER A 336 -4.20 -1.28 -21.23
N THR A 337 -5.39 -0.89 -21.68
CA THR A 337 -6.59 -0.86 -20.85
C THR A 337 -7.41 -2.12 -21.08
N ALA A 338 -7.32 -3.09 -20.17
CA ALA A 338 -8.07 -4.34 -20.27
C ALA A 338 -8.17 -5.09 -18.95
N THR A 339 -9.14 -6.00 -18.90
CA THR A 339 -9.24 -7.04 -17.89
C THR A 339 -8.64 -8.34 -18.41
N TYR A 340 -7.81 -8.96 -17.58
CA TYR A 340 -7.16 -10.23 -17.85
C TYR A 340 -7.63 -11.25 -16.80
N TRP A 341 -8.31 -12.30 -17.23
CA TRP A 341 -8.84 -13.32 -16.34
C TRP A 341 -8.37 -14.71 -16.78
N THR A 342 -7.78 -15.47 -15.86
CA THR A 342 -7.22 -16.78 -16.19
C THR A 342 -7.34 -17.80 -15.06
N ASP A 343 -7.60 -19.06 -15.41
CA ASP A 343 -7.54 -20.19 -14.47
C ASP A 343 -6.11 -20.69 -14.23
N GLY A 344 -5.17 -20.31 -15.10
CA GLY A 344 -3.75 -20.63 -14.98
C GLY A 344 -2.93 -19.48 -14.42
N ASP A 345 -1.65 -19.46 -14.80
CA ASP A 345 -0.74 -18.38 -14.45
C ASP A 345 -0.90 -17.20 -15.42
N PHE A 346 -0.78 -15.97 -14.91
CA PHE A 346 -0.64 -14.76 -15.71
C PHE A 346 0.80 -14.27 -15.72
N VAL A 347 1.39 -14.13 -16.91
CA VAL A 347 2.78 -13.66 -17.06
C VAL A 347 2.83 -12.41 -17.93
N HIS A 348 3.27 -11.28 -17.37
CA HIS A 348 3.57 -10.06 -18.11
C HIS A 348 5.07 -9.92 -18.38
N ASN A 349 5.48 -10.12 -19.62
CA ASN A 349 6.87 -9.97 -20.09
C ASN A 349 7.17 -8.59 -20.71
N GLY A 350 6.12 -7.79 -20.87
CA GLY A 350 6.14 -6.49 -21.51
C GLY A 350 6.64 -5.33 -20.63
N SER A 351 6.66 -4.13 -21.20
CA SER A 351 6.93 -2.87 -20.48
C SER A 351 5.80 -1.87 -20.65
N SER A 352 4.64 -2.33 -21.13
CA SER A 352 3.43 -1.52 -21.24
C SER A 352 2.87 -1.24 -19.85
N ASP A 353 2.34 -0.03 -19.68
CA ASP A 353 1.51 0.28 -18.51
C ASP A 353 0.17 -0.45 -18.67
N ILE A 354 -0.38 -0.97 -17.58
CA ILE A 354 -1.67 -1.67 -17.58
C ILE A 354 -2.66 -0.83 -16.78
N SER A 355 -3.81 -0.53 -17.40
CA SER A 355 -5.01 -0.04 -16.74
C SER A 355 -6.06 -1.15 -16.74
N GLY A 356 -6.70 -1.41 -15.61
CA GLY A 356 -7.77 -2.41 -15.50
C GLY A 356 -7.47 -3.44 -14.43
N SER A 357 -7.77 -4.72 -14.72
CA SER A 357 -7.72 -5.79 -13.73
C SER A 357 -6.99 -7.04 -14.22
N VAL A 358 -6.30 -7.73 -13.32
CA VAL A 358 -5.64 -9.03 -13.56
C VAL A 358 -6.09 -9.98 -12.46
N VAL A 359 -6.82 -11.02 -12.85
CA VAL A 359 -7.35 -12.05 -11.96
C VAL A 359 -6.84 -13.41 -12.43
N ALA A 360 -6.05 -14.08 -11.60
CA ALA A 360 -5.51 -15.40 -11.91
C ALA A 360 -5.75 -16.41 -10.78
N SER A 361 -6.25 -17.60 -11.12
CA SER A 361 -6.28 -18.74 -10.18
C SER A 361 -4.89 -19.37 -9.96
N GLY A 362 -3.89 -19.01 -10.78
CA GLY A 362 -2.49 -19.40 -10.63
C GLY A 362 -1.62 -18.29 -10.05
N GLU A 363 -0.34 -18.29 -10.44
CA GLU A 363 0.61 -17.23 -10.12
C GLU A 363 0.44 -16.02 -11.04
N VAL A 364 0.73 -14.83 -10.52
CA VAL A 364 0.81 -13.59 -11.31
C VAL A 364 2.26 -13.12 -11.31
N VAL A 365 2.89 -13.09 -12.49
CA VAL A 365 4.31 -12.77 -12.65
C VAL A 365 4.51 -11.58 -13.58
N PHE A 366 5.09 -10.51 -13.05
CA PHE A 366 5.49 -9.33 -13.81
C PHE A 366 7.00 -9.30 -14.01
N ASN A 367 7.45 -9.66 -15.21
CA ASN A 367 8.86 -9.73 -15.57
C ASN A 367 9.44 -8.39 -16.03
N GLY A 368 8.65 -7.56 -16.71
CA GLY A 368 9.09 -6.23 -17.11
C GLY A 368 8.79 -5.14 -16.08
N GLY A 369 9.21 -3.92 -16.40
CA GLY A 369 8.88 -2.74 -15.60
C GLY A 369 7.70 -2.01 -16.21
N SER A 370 6.64 -1.82 -15.43
CA SER A 370 5.37 -1.22 -15.86
C SER A 370 4.73 -0.40 -14.75
N SER A 371 3.88 0.54 -15.12
CA SER A 371 2.88 1.08 -14.20
C SER A 371 1.61 0.22 -14.24
N PHE A 372 0.95 0.03 -13.12
CA PHE A 372 -0.37 -0.56 -13.05
C PHE A 372 -1.34 0.39 -12.34
N VAL A 373 -2.52 0.57 -12.93
CA VAL A 373 -3.62 1.36 -12.38
C VAL A 373 -4.88 0.50 -12.42
N ALA A 374 -5.57 0.32 -11.29
CA ALA A 374 -6.92 -0.25 -11.36
C ALA A 374 -7.85 0.78 -11.96
N GLU A 375 -8.70 0.30 -12.85
CA GLU A 375 -9.79 1.07 -13.38
C GLU A 375 -11.07 0.28 -13.22
N ASP A 376 -12.16 1.02 -13.16
CA ASP A 376 -13.49 0.44 -13.20
C ASP A 376 -13.67 -0.32 -14.53
N VAL A 377 -14.09 -1.56 -14.42
CA VAL A 377 -14.22 -2.47 -15.56
C VAL A 377 -15.71 -2.59 -15.87
N SER A 378 -16.12 -2.18 -17.06
CA SER A 378 -17.54 -2.19 -17.47
C SER A 378 -17.85 -3.35 -18.43
N ASN A 379 -17.05 -4.42 -18.39
CA ASN A 379 -17.23 -5.54 -19.30
C ASN A 379 -18.40 -6.41 -18.86
N PRO A 380 -19.46 -6.54 -19.66
CA PRO A 380 -20.71 -7.19 -19.25
C PRO A 380 -20.63 -8.72 -19.29
N TRP A 381 -19.48 -9.29 -19.66
CA TRP A 381 -19.22 -10.74 -19.67
C TRP A 381 -18.40 -11.20 -18.47
N LEU A 382 -18.09 -10.32 -17.53
CA LEU A 382 -17.48 -10.72 -16.28
C LEU A 382 -18.57 -11.27 -15.34
N PRO A 383 -18.22 -12.24 -14.47
CA PRO A 383 -19.19 -12.80 -13.54
C PRO A 383 -19.62 -11.71 -12.56
N PRO A 384 -20.92 -11.60 -12.26
CA PRO A 384 -21.40 -10.67 -11.25
C PRO A 384 -20.91 -11.06 -9.87
N ALA A 385 -20.97 -10.11 -8.93
CA ALA A 385 -20.85 -10.44 -7.53
C ALA A 385 -21.98 -11.40 -7.14
N GLU A 386 -21.67 -12.48 -6.41
CA GLU A 386 -22.71 -13.31 -5.84
C GLU A 386 -23.40 -12.53 -4.69
N ASP A 387 -24.73 -12.65 -4.57
CA ASP A 387 -25.51 -11.99 -3.50
C ASP A 387 -24.97 -12.30 -2.08
N ASP A 388 -24.29 -13.43 -1.90
CA ASP A 388 -23.71 -13.87 -0.62
C ASP A 388 -22.27 -13.34 -0.40
N ASP A 389 -21.64 -12.70 -1.40
CA ASP A 389 -20.29 -12.12 -1.32
C ASP A 389 -20.27 -10.65 -0.87
N GLU A 390 -21.42 -10.05 -0.52
CA GLU A 390 -21.48 -8.71 0.06
C GLU A 390 -20.62 -8.58 1.34
N ASP A 391 -20.43 -9.67 2.08
CA ASP A 391 -19.56 -9.71 3.27
C ASP A 391 -18.06 -9.75 2.93
N ASN A 392 -17.68 -10.08 1.69
CA ASN A 392 -16.30 -10.21 1.20
C ASN A 392 -15.77 -8.97 0.46
N LEU A 393 -16.52 -7.87 0.50
CA LEU A 393 -16.16 -6.64 -0.18
C LEU A 393 -14.75 -6.17 0.23
N ALA A 394 -13.98 -5.82 -0.79
CA ALA A 394 -12.58 -5.46 -0.68
C ALA A 394 -12.43 -4.06 -0.11
N PHE A 395 -11.73 -3.92 1.02
CA PHE A 395 -11.29 -2.59 1.44
C PHE A 395 -10.23 -2.07 0.46
N ALA A 396 -10.62 -1.30 -0.55
CA ALA A 396 -9.71 -0.43 -1.30
C ALA A 396 -9.50 0.88 -0.53
N GLY A 397 -9.05 0.77 0.73
CA GLY A 397 -8.76 1.92 1.57
C GLY A 397 -7.39 2.50 1.22
N TYR A 398 -7.36 3.67 0.58
CA TYR A 398 -6.14 4.46 0.50
C TYR A 398 -5.98 5.26 1.79
N TRP A 399 -4.78 5.33 2.35
CA TRP A 399 -4.51 6.25 3.45
C TRP A 399 -3.28 7.09 3.16
N ARG A 400 -3.31 8.34 3.60
CA ARG A 400 -2.17 9.24 3.50
C ARG A 400 -1.92 9.90 4.84
N GLN A 401 -0.69 9.78 5.33
CA GLN A 401 -0.25 10.56 6.48
C GLN A 401 -0.13 12.03 6.09
N THR A 402 -0.84 12.90 6.81
CA THR A 402 -0.69 14.34 6.69
C THR A 402 0.24 14.81 7.81
N THR A 403 1.46 15.21 7.45
CA THR A 403 2.40 15.80 8.42
C THR A 403 2.16 17.30 8.51
N ASP A 404 1.80 17.79 9.69
CA ASP A 404 1.82 19.23 10.04
C ASP A 404 3.24 19.78 10.26
#